data_AF-A0A560MAD7-F1
#
_entry.id   AF-A0A560MAD7-F1
#
_cell.length_a   1.000
_cell.length_b   1.000
_cell.length_c   1.000
_cell.angle_alpha   90.00
_cell.angle_beta   90.00
_cell.angle_gamma   90.00
#
_symmetry.space_group_name_H-M   'P 1'
#
loop_
_entity.id
_entity.type
_entity.pdbx_description
1 polymer ?
#
loop_
_entity_poly.entity_id
_entity_poly.type
_entity_poly.pdbx_seq_one_letter_code
_entity_poly.pdbx_strand_id
1 'polypeptide(L)'
;MSTDDALKALRAPFPDNQISKKPKETKQQKEERERDRRLGIRCQLCGQWHHKETIHLDYVGHAALTDRLLDVDPLWNWEPVSFTQDGQPAFDRMGGMWIKLTICGHTRLGYGHADGKNGGDAVKEVIGDALRNAAMRFGAALDLWHKGDLHPVDPNGENDDTTPGGESTKPPKATAADQKRGLEEIERELVDCRTPGDVVKLLNAWAEDAQKAGWSKDYWDEARRRFARRKKELEEASDDFPGDRKSGTGVRNPAGRELHNAEAF
;
A
#
# COMPACT_ATOMS: atom_id res chain seq x y z
N MET A 1 -16.29 32.26 5.01
CA MET A 1 -15.79 31.56 3.80
C MET A 1 -16.90 31.61 2.76
N SER A 2 -16.62 31.99 1.52
CA SER A 2 -17.65 31.92 0.47
C SER A 2 -17.93 30.45 0.12
N THR A 3 -19.08 30.15 -0.50
CA THR A 3 -19.40 28.78 -0.99
C THR A 3 -18.31 28.23 -1.90
N ASP A 4 -17.73 29.08 -2.74
CA ASP A 4 -16.70 28.67 -3.70
C ASP A 4 -15.37 28.33 -2.99
N ASP A 5 -14.99 29.10 -1.98
CA ASP A 5 -13.82 28.84 -1.14
C ASP A 5 -14.00 27.55 -0.32
N ALA A 6 -15.22 27.31 0.16
CA ALA A 6 -15.59 26.11 0.90
C ALA A 6 -15.41 24.86 0.03
N LEU A 7 -15.92 24.90 -1.19
CA LEU A 7 -15.77 23.80 -2.15
C LEU A 7 -14.30 23.61 -2.58
N LYS A 8 -13.50 24.67 -2.67
CA LYS A 8 -12.05 24.57 -2.91
C LYS A 8 -11.33 23.93 -1.71
N ALA A 9 -11.69 24.28 -0.49
CA ALA A 9 -11.10 23.71 0.73
C ALA A 9 -11.34 22.19 0.87
N LEU A 10 -12.43 21.64 0.31
CA LEU A 10 -12.64 20.19 0.23
C LEU A 10 -11.58 19.48 -0.63
N ARG A 11 -11.00 20.17 -1.60
CA ARG A 11 -9.99 19.61 -2.51
C ARG A 11 -8.58 19.66 -1.94
N ALA A 12 -8.36 20.38 -0.85
CA ALA A 12 -7.04 20.47 -0.25
C ALA A 12 -6.60 19.07 0.24
N PRO A 13 -5.33 18.67 0.02
CA PRO A 13 -4.82 17.38 0.47
C PRO A 13 -5.09 17.14 1.95
N PHE A 14 -5.26 15.88 2.32
CA PHE A 14 -5.33 15.52 3.73
C PHE A 14 -3.92 15.56 4.32
N PRO A 15 -3.74 16.12 5.53
CA PRO A 15 -2.45 16.07 6.20
C PRO A 15 -2.11 14.63 6.60
N ASP A 16 -0.82 14.30 6.62
CA ASP A 16 -0.35 12.92 6.82
C ASP A 16 -0.90 12.25 8.09
N ASN A 17 -1.14 13.03 9.15
CA ASN A 17 -1.72 12.52 10.40
C ASN A 17 -3.20 12.11 10.30
N GLN A 18 -3.91 12.58 9.26
CA GLN A 18 -5.29 12.18 8.94
C GLN A 18 -5.36 11.02 7.93
N ILE A 19 -4.21 10.62 7.36
CA ILE A 19 -4.10 9.49 6.43
C ILE A 19 -3.75 8.22 7.21
N SER A 20 -4.63 7.23 7.17
CA SER A 20 -4.43 5.94 7.81
C SER A 20 -3.88 4.91 6.82
N LYS A 21 -3.20 3.88 7.33
CA LYS A 21 -2.65 2.77 6.53
C LYS A 21 -3.52 1.53 6.69
N LYS A 22 -4.08 1.01 5.60
CA LYS A 22 -4.89 -0.22 5.56
C LYS A 22 -4.11 -1.38 4.94
N PRO A 23 -3.87 -2.48 5.67
CA PRO A 23 -3.26 -3.66 5.08
C PRO A 23 -4.23 -4.31 4.08
N LYS A 24 -3.76 -4.58 2.86
CA LYS A 24 -4.52 -5.28 1.82
C LYS A 24 -3.85 -6.63 1.48
N GLU A 25 -4.22 -7.65 2.25
CA GLU A 25 -3.81 -9.03 1.97
C GLU A 25 -4.49 -9.55 0.69
N THR A 26 -3.73 -10.28 -0.13
CA THR A 26 -4.33 -11.12 -1.17
C THR A 26 -5.05 -12.32 -0.54
N LYS A 27 -5.94 -12.97 -1.30
CA LYS A 27 -6.61 -14.20 -0.84
C LYS A 27 -5.60 -15.27 -0.43
N GLN A 28 -4.56 -15.46 -1.26
CA GLN A 28 -3.48 -16.40 -0.98
C GLN A 28 -2.76 -16.09 0.33
N GLN A 29 -2.40 -14.82 0.58
CA GLN A 29 -1.73 -14.40 1.82
C GLN A 29 -2.58 -14.67 3.07
N LYS A 30 -3.91 -14.47 2.98
CA LYS A 30 -4.82 -14.80 4.10
C LYS A 30 -4.81 -16.29 4.40
N GLU A 31 -4.93 -17.12 3.37
CA GLU A 31 -4.92 -18.58 3.51
C GLU A 31 -3.56 -19.09 4.03
N GLU A 32 -2.45 -18.52 3.57
CA GLU A 32 -1.10 -18.84 4.06
C GLU A 32 -0.95 -18.48 5.54
N ARG A 33 -1.39 -17.28 5.95
CA ARG A 33 -1.42 -16.85 7.36
C ARG A 33 -2.30 -17.75 8.24
N GLU A 34 -3.41 -18.25 7.70
CA GLU A 34 -4.32 -19.15 8.41
C GLU A 34 -3.73 -20.56 8.57
N ARG A 35 -3.00 -21.05 7.56
CA ARG A 35 -2.26 -22.31 7.65
C ARG A 35 -1.04 -22.23 8.55
N ASP A 36 -0.27 -21.13 8.48
CA ASP A 36 0.89 -20.87 9.33
C ASP A 36 0.81 -19.49 9.99
N ARG A 37 0.45 -19.50 11.28
CA ARG A 37 0.33 -18.27 12.08
C ARG A 37 1.66 -17.51 12.21
N ARG A 38 2.82 -18.15 11.98
CA ARG A 38 4.14 -17.48 12.01
C ARG A 38 4.33 -16.50 10.84
N LEU A 39 3.52 -16.62 9.79
CA LEU A 39 3.50 -15.67 8.67
C LEU A 39 2.70 -14.39 8.99
N GLY A 40 1.92 -14.40 10.07
CA GLY A 40 1.24 -13.22 10.58
C GLY A 40 2.16 -12.38 11.47
N ILE A 41 2.03 -11.06 11.38
CA ILE A 41 2.76 -10.10 12.21
C ILE A 41 1.80 -9.09 12.83
N ARG A 42 2.13 -8.61 14.02
CA ARG A 42 1.50 -7.41 14.61
C ARG A 42 2.25 -6.20 14.07
N CYS A 43 1.67 -5.57 13.06
CA CYS A 43 2.33 -4.49 12.32
C CYS A 43 2.43 -3.21 13.15
N GLN A 44 3.63 -2.61 13.20
CA GLN A 44 3.87 -1.34 13.89
C GLN A 44 3.34 -0.12 13.11
N LEU A 45 3.09 -0.26 11.80
CA LEU A 45 2.60 0.83 10.96
C LEU A 45 1.08 1.02 11.08
N CYS A 46 0.30 -0.05 11.05
CA CYS A 46 -1.16 0.01 11.10
C CYS A 46 -1.76 -0.53 12.41
N GLY A 47 -0.95 -1.14 13.28
CA GLY A 47 -1.40 -1.78 14.51
C GLY A 47 -2.25 -3.05 14.29
N GLN A 48 -2.49 -3.48 13.05
CA GLN A 48 -3.31 -4.66 12.74
C GLN A 48 -2.47 -5.94 12.68
N TRP A 49 -3.14 -7.08 12.84
CA TRP A 49 -2.54 -8.39 12.59
C TRP A 49 -2.82 -8.82 11.15
N HIS A 50 -1.78 -8.99 10.35
CA HIS A 50 -1.88 -9.38 8.94
C HIS A 50 -0.63 -10.12 8.47
N HIS A 51 -0.64 -10.67 7.25
CA HIS A 51 0.50 -11.34 6.64
C HIS A 51 1.71 -10.39 6.53
N LYS A 52 2.92 -10.91 6.77
CA LYS A 52 4.16 -10.12 6.78
C LYS A 52 4.46 -9.40 5.46
N GLU A 53 3.97 -9.94 4.34
CA GLU A 53 4.19 -9.41 2.98
C GLU A 53 3.01 -8.59 2.45
N THR A 54 2.13 -8.12 3.33
CA THR A 54 0.97 -7.31 2.93
C THR A 54 1.38 -5.91 2.51
N ILE A 55 0.79 -5.42 1.42
CA ILE A 55 0.87 -4.01 1.04
C ILE A 55 -0.06 -3.16 1.89
N HIS A 56 0.39 -1.97 2.26
CA HIS A 56 -0.45 -0.98 2.93
C HIS A 56 -0.96 0.03 1.91
N LEU A 57 -2.27 0.27 1.92
CA LEU A 57 -2.91 1.33 1.16
C LEU A 57 -3.22 2.51 2.06
N ASP A 58 -2.98 3.69 1.52
CA ASP A 58 -3.33 4.94 2.18
C ASP A 58 -4.82 5.18 2.01
N TYR A 59 -5.50 5.55 3.10
CA TYR A 59 -6.91 5.85 3.06
C TYR A 59 -7.28 6.91 4.10
N VAL A 60 -8.29 7.70 3.77
CA VAL A 60 -8.95 8.61 4.71
C VAL A 60 -10.08 7.86 5.40
N GLY A 61 -10.01 7.79 6.73
CA GLY A 61 -11.05 7.22 7.56
C GLY A 61 -12.31 8.09 7.62
N HIS A 62 -13.43 7.51 8.07
CA HIS A 62 -14.70 8.25 8.17
C HIS A 62 -14.56 9.49 9.06
N ALA A 63 -13.89 9.39 10.22
CA ALA A 63 -13.74 10.51 11.14
C ALA A 63 -13.01 11.72 10.52
N ALA A 64 -11.88 11.48 9.86
CA ALA A 64 -11.13 12.56 9.19
C ALA A 64 -11.93 13.19 8.04
N LEU A 65 -12.70 12.38 7.29
CA LEU A 65 -13.60 12.92 6.27
C LEU A 65 -14.68 13.80 6.89
N THR A 66 -15.34 13.32 7.95
CA THR A 66 -16.39 14.07 8.67
C THR A 66 -15.86 15.39 9.23
N ASP A 67 -14.66 15.37 9.81
CA ASP A 67 -13.98 16.57 10.32
C ASP A 67 -13.82 17.61 9.21
N ARG A 68 -13.28 17.22 8.05
CA ARG A 68 -13.17 18.11 6.88
C ARG A 68 -14.52 18.61 6.36
N LEU A 69 -15.55 17.78 6.38
CA LEU A 69 -16.89 18.20 5.96
C LEU A 69 -17.46 19.26 6.92
N LEU A 70 -17.27 19.08 8.23
CA LEU A 70 -17.70 20.05 9.24
C LEU A 70 -16.93 21.37 9.17
N ASP A 71 -15.62 21.32 8.92
CA ASP A 71 -14.79 22.52 8.73
C ASP A 71 -15.26 23.36 7.53
N VAL A 72 -15.69 22.67 6.47
CA VAL A 72 -16.13 23.32 5.22
C VAL A 72 -17.56 23.82 5.31
N ASP A 73 -18.45 22.97 5.79
CA ASP A 73 -19.89 23.23 5.87
C ASP A 73 -20.46 22.55 7.11
N PRO A 74 -20.58 23.25 8.25
CA PRO A 74 -21.17 22.68 9.47
C PRO A 74 -22.62 22.21 9.30
N LEU A 75 -23.31 22.61 8.23
CA LEU A 75 -24.69 22.24 7.92
C LEU A 75 -24.80 21.16 6.84
N TRP A 76 -23.67 20.54 6.45
CA TRP A 76 -23.68 19.47 5.48
C TRP A 76 -24.65 18.36 5.91
N ASN A 77 -25.35 17.78 4.94
CA ASN A 77 -26.29 16.71 5.23
C ASN A 77 -26.28 15.65 4.14
N TRP A 78 -26.89 14.50 4.44
CA TRP A 78 -27.12 13.47 3.45
C TRP A 78 -28.44 12.76 3.70
N GLU A 79 -29.01 12.21 2.63
CA GLU A 79 -30.23 11.40 2.67
C GLU A 79 -30.13 10.19 1.71
N PRO A 80 -30.83 9.07 2.00
CA PRO A 80 -31.03 8.00 1.03
C PRO A 80 -31.75 8.50 -0.23
N VAL A 81 -31.41 7.95 -1.39
CA VAL A 81 -32.11 8.27 -2.65
C VAL A 81 -33.53 7.71 -2.66
N SER A 82 -33.76 6.59 -2.00
CA SER A 82 -35.06 5.92 -1.92
C SER A 82 -35.30 5.30 -0.55
N PHE A 83 -36.57 5.12 -0.22
CA PHE A 83 -37.04 4.54 1.03
C PHE A 83 -37.92 3.32 0.74
N THR A 84 -37.93 2.36 1.66
CA THR A 84 -38.86 1.23 1.65
C THR A 84 -40.26 1.69 2.04
N GLN A 85 -41.25 0.80 1.90
CA GLN A 85 -42.63 1.07 2.35
C GLN A 85 -42.71 1.38 3.86
N ASP A 86 -41.78 0.85 4.65
CA ASP A 86 -41.67 1.10 6.10
C ASP A 86 -40.90 2.39 6.45
N GLY A 87 -40.48 3.17 5.45
CA GLY A 87 -39.73 4.41 5.64
C GLY A 87 -38.24 4.23 5.95
N GLN A 88 -37.69 3.02 5.80
CA GLN A 88 -36.26 2.76 5.98
C GLN A 88 -35.47 3.06 4.70
N PRO A 89 -34.17 3.39 4.77
CA PRO A 89 -33.34 3.51 3.58
C PRO A 89 -33.40 2.25 2.71
N ALA A 90 -33.66 2.41 1.42
CA ALA A 90 -33.77 1.28 0.50
C ALA A 90 -32.40 0.86 -0.02
N PHE A 91 -32.15 -0.44 0.02
CA PHE A 91 -30.99 -1.09 -0.60
C PHE A 91 -31.37 -1.61 -1.99
N ASP A 92 -30.39 -1.63 -2.89
CA ASP A 92 -30.53 -2.27 -4.20
C ASP A 92 -30.46 -3.81 -4.08
N ARG A 93 -30.64 -4.49 -5.22
CA ARG A 93 -30.61 -5.96 -5.27
C ARG A 93 -29.23 -6.57 -4.97
N MET A 94 -28.18 -5.76 -5.01
CA MET A 94 -26.82 -6.17 -4.68
C MET A 94 -26.49 -5.91 -3.19
N GLY A 95 -27.39 -5.27 -2.44
CA GLY A 95 -27.15 -4.89 -1.04
C GLY A 95 -26.38 -3.58 -0.89
N GLY A 96 -26.29 -2.77 -1.94
CA GLY A 96 -25.75 -1.42 -1.88
C GLY A 96 -26.83 -0.36 -1.68
N MET A 97 -26.41 0.87 -1.36
CA MET A 97 -27.31 2.00 -1.11
C MET A 97 -26.83 3.25 -1.82
N TRP A 98 -27.77 3.94 -2.47
CA TRP A 98 -27.54 5.26 -3.06
C TRP A 98 -27.91 6.36 -2.08
N ILE A 99 -27.04 7.36 -1.96
CA ILE A 99 -27.27 8.55 -1.13
C ILE A 99 -27.14 9.83 -1.95
N LYS A 100 -27.80 10.89 -1.48
CA LYS A 100 -27.53 12.27 -1.85
C LYS A 100 -26.73 12.91 -0.72
N LEU A 101 -25.55 13.45 -1.02
CA LEU A 101 -24.75 14.25 -0.10
C LEU A 101 -24.82 15.70 -0.53
N THR A 102 -25.22 16.59 0.37
CA THR A 102 -25.31 18.03 0.13
C THR A 102 -24.27 18.76 0.95
N ILE A 103 -23.42 19.55 0.27
CA ILE A 103 -22.39 20.39 0.88
C ILE A 103 -22.44 21.77 0.24
N CYS A 104 -22.48 22.81 1.05
CA CYS A 104 -22.61 24.22 0.64
C CYS A 104 -23.75 24.45 -0.37
N GLY A 105 -24.86 23.73 -0.21
CA GLY A 105 -26.02 23.81 -1.12
C GLY A 105 -25.91 22.99 -2.42
N HIS A 106 -24.79 22.30 -2.67
CA HIS A 106 -24.61 21.45 -3.83
C HIS A 106 -24.77 19.97 -3.48
N THR A 107 -25.59 19.26 -4.24
CA THR A 107 -25.85 17.83 -4.01
C THR A 107 -25.12 16.95 -5.03
N ARG A 108 -24.46 15.88 -4.54
CA ARG A 108 -23.86 14.83 -5.38
C ARG A 108 -24.26 13.45 -4.89
N LEU A 109 -24.32 12.50 -5.82
CA LEU A 109 -24.69 11.12 -5.53
C LEU A 109 -23.50 10.30 -5.04
N GLY A 110 -23.73 9.46 -4.05
CA GLY A 110 -22.82 8.41 -3.58
C GLY A 110 -23.46 7.05 -3.66
N TYR A 111 -22.63 6.03 -3.85
CA TYR A 111 -23.01 4.63 -3.76
C TYR A 111 -22.11 3.94 -2.76
N GLY A 112 -22.67 3.09 -1.91
CA GLY A 112 -21.90 2.27 -0.99
C GLY A 112 -22.33 0.81 -1.05
N HIS A 113 -21.40 -0.10 -0.82
CA HIS A 113 -21.62 -1.55 -0.85
C HIS A 113 -20.70 -2.26 0.15
N ALA A 114 -21.18 -3.31 0.81
CA ALA A 114 -20.43 -4.05 1.84
C ALA A 114 -19.85 -5.38 1.35
N ASP A 115 -19.71 -5.57 0.03
CA ASP A 115 -19.07 -6.74 -0.60
C ASP A 115 -19.56 -8.09 -0.03
N GLY A 116 -20.89 -8.25 0.02
CA GLY A 116 -21.54 -9.50 0.42
C GLY A 116 -21.56 -9.77 1.93
N LYS A 117 -21.11 -8.82 2.76
CA LYS A 117 -21.30 -8.87 4.21
C LYS A 117 -22.77 -8.60 4.58
N ASN A 118 -23.21 -9.21 5.67
CA ASN A 118 -24.57 -9.05 6.20
C ASN A 118 -24.55 -8.57 7.66
N GLY A 119 -25.66 -7.96 8.11
CA GLY A 119 -25.84 -7.51 9.50
C GLY A 119 -25.44 -6.05 9.75
N GLY A 120 -25.43 -5.66 11.02
CA GLY A 120 -25.24 -4.25 11.42
C GLY A 120 -23.90 -3.65 10.98
N ASP A 121 -22.84 -4.44 10.93
CA ASP A 121 -21.53 -3.96 10.46
C ASP A 121 -21.51 -3.73 8.94
N ALA A 122 -22.28 -4.52 8.18
CA ALA A 122 -22.45 -4.28 6.74
C ALA A 122 -23.14 -2.94 6.48
N VAL A 123 -24.17 -2.58 7.26
CA VAL A 123 -24.86 -1.29 7.12
C VAL A 123 -23.91 -0.12 7.38
N LYS A 124 -23.07 -0.21 8.43
CA LYS A 124 -22.06 0.83 8.72
C LYS A 124 -21.06 0.97 7.57
N GLU A 125 -20.61 -0.15 7.02
CA GLU A 125 -19.71 -0.16 5.87
C GLU A 125 -20.35 0.47 4.63
N VAL A 126 -21.60 0.10 4.30
CA VAL A 126 -22.36 0.71 3.18
C VAL A 126 -22.46 2.22 3.34
N ILE A 127 -22.90 2.72 4.50
CA ILE A 127 -23.06 4.16 4.72
C ILE A 127 -21.70 4.88 4.64
N GLY A 128 -20.69 4.33 5.31
CA GLY A 128 -19.35 4.92 5.30
C GLY A 128 -18.72 4.93 3.91
N ASP A 129 -18.97 3.91 3.09
CA ASP A 129 -18.52 3.86 1.70
C ASP A 129 -19.28 4.84 0.80
N ALA A 130 -20.60 4.93 0.96
CA ALA A 130 -21.43 5.87 0.21
C ALA A 130 -20.99 7.33 0.45
N LEU A 131 -20.71 7.71 1.71
CA LEU A 131 -20.24 9.04 2.08
C LEU A 131 -18.87 9.35 1.49
N ARG A 132 -17.90 8.43 1.59
CA ARG A 132 -16.57 8.61 0.97
C ARG A 132 -16.68 8.77 -0.55
N ASN A 133 -17.49 7.95 -1.20
CA ASN A 133 -17.69 8.00 -2.65
C ASN A 133 -18.43 9.28 -3.10
N ALA A 134 -19.40 9.76 -2.32
CA ALA A 134 -20.05 11.04 -2.59
C ALA A 134 -19.09 12.22 -2.39
N ALA A 135 -18.38 12.27 -1.25
CA ALA A 135 -17.44 13.33 -0.91
C ALA A 135 -16.24 13.40 -1.89
N MET A 136 -15.78 12.25 -2.40
CA MET A 136 -14.77 12.18 -3.46
C MET A 136 -15.18 12.97 -4.70
N ARG A 137 -16.48 13.02 -5.04
CA ARG A 137 -16.97 13.82 -6.18
C ARG A 137 -16.88 15.33 -5.91
N PHE A 138 -16.72 15.74 -4.65
CA PHE A 138 -16.30 17.09 -4.24
C PHE A 138 -14.79 17.31 -4.22
N GLY A 139 -14.01 16.27 -4.53
CA GLY A 139 -12.56 16.30 -4.57
C GLY A 139 -11.90 15.98 -3.23
N ALA A 140 -12.68 15.59 -2.21
CA ALA A 140 -12.13 15.13 -0.94
C ALA A 140 -11.27 13.87 -1.14
N ALA A 141 -10.01 13.94 -0.71
CA ALA A 141 -9.02 12.87 -0.75
C ALA A 141 -8.72 12.30 -2.15
N LEU A 142 -9.00 13.06 -3.23
CA LEU A 142 -8.93 12.58 -4.61
C LEU A 142 -7.53 12.09 -5.01
N ASP A 143 -6.50 12.68 -4.41
CA ASP A 143 -5.09 12.30 -4.51
C ASP A 143 -4.81 10.85 -4.08
N LEU A 144 -5.59 10.30 -3.16
CA LEU A 144 -5.45 8.90 -2.72
C LEU A 144 -6.13 7.89 -3.65
N TRP A 145 -7.01 8.35 -4.54
CA TRP A 145 -7.75 7.49 -5.48
C TRP A 145 -7.03 7.28 -6.81
N HIS A 146 -6.06 8.14 -7.13
CA HIS A 146 -5.32 8.10 -8.37
C HIS A 146 -3.83 7.82 -8.09
N LYS A 147 -3.27 6.81 -8.75
CA LYS A 147 -1.85 6.44 -8.57
C LYS A 147 -0.86 7.34 -9.34
N GLY A 148 -1.35 8.32 -10.09
CA GLY A 148 -0.55 9.29 -10.84
C GLY A 148 -0.78 10.72 -10.36
N ASP A 149 -0.01 11.67 -10.88
CA ASP A 149 -0.19 13.08 -10.58
C ASP A 149 -1.44 13.63 -11.29
N LEU A 150 -2.40 14.17 -10.53
CA LEU A 150 -3.61 14.78 -11.08
C LEU A 150 -3.40 16.25 -11.48
N HIS A 151 -2.28 16.85 -11.06
CA HIS A 151 -1.95 18.25 -11.30
C HIS A 151 -0.58 18.34 -11.99
N PRO A 152 -0.50 18.16 -13.33
CA PRO A 152 0.73 18.43 -14.04
C PRO A 152 1.10 19.91 -13.83
N VAL A 153 2.33 20.14 -13.39
CA VAL A 153 2.90 21.50 -13.30
C VAL A 153 3.01 22.03 -14.73
N ASP A 154 2.22 23.04 -15.07
CA ASP A 154 2.32 23.72 -16.36
C ASP A 154 3.59 24.58 -16.36
N PRO A 155 4.59 24.33 -17.23
CA PRO A 155 5.84 25.08 -17.22
C PRO A 155 5.69 26.55 -17.66
N ASN A 156 4.52 26.99 -18.12
CA ASN A 156 4.29 28.37 -18.60
C ASN A 156 3.05 29.08 -18.02
N GLY A 157 2.49 28.61 -16.90
CA GLY A 157 1.34 29.26 -16.27
C GLY A 157 1.75 30.33 -15.26
N GLU A 158 1.71 31.61 -15.65
CA GLU A 158 1.68 32.74 -14.71
C GLU A 158 0.48 32.59 -13.77
N ASN A 159 0.72 32.22 -12.52
CA ASN A 159 -0.26 32.39 -11.44
C ASN A 159 0.27 33.46 -10.49
N ASP A 160 -0.24 34.67 -10.70
CA ASP A 160 -0.31 35.71 -9.70
C ASP A 160 -1.37 35.30 -8.66
N ASP A 161 -0.92 34.82 -7.49
CA ASP A 161 -1.65 35.08 -6.26
C ASP A 161 -0.66 35.12 -5.09
N THR A 162 -0.57 36.33 -4.53
CA THR A 162 0.32 36.67 -3.43
C THR A 162 -0.39 36.34 -2.12
N THR A 163 0.06 35.32 -1.39
CA THR A 163 -0.14 35.21 0.07
C THR A 163 1.05 34.48 0.70
N PRO A 164 1.63 34.97 1.81
CA PRO A 164 2.83 34.42 2.42
C PRO A 164 2.49 33.13 3.20
N GLY A 165 2.50 32.00 2.50
CA GLY A 165 2.31 30.67 3.05
C GLY A 165 3.66 29.97 3.21
N GLY A 166 3.91 29.47 4.42
CA GLY A 166 5.14 28.81 4.84
C GLY A 166 5.67 27.77 3.85
N GLU A 167 6.94 27.93 3.57
CA GLU A 167 7.84 27.05 2.85
C GLU A 167 7.75 25.61 3.40
N SER A 168 7.01 24.74 2.70
CA SER A 168 7.12 23.30 2.85
C SER A 168 7.92 22.77 1.65
N THR A 169 9.25 22.82 1.80
CA THR A 169 10.16 22.11 0.90
C THR A 169 9.95 20.61 1.09
N LYS A 170 9.12 19.98 0.25
CA LYS A 170 9.23 18.52 0.04
C LYS A 170 10.65 18.24 -0.48
N PRO A 171 11.35 17.21 0.03
CA PRO A 171 12.67 16.87 -0.48
C PRO A 171 12.55 16.52 -1.98
N PRO A 172 13.52 16.94 -2.81
CA PRO A 172 13.45 16.73 -4.25
C PRO A 172 13.47 15.23 -4.56
N LYS A 173 12.51 14.76 -5.37
CA LYS A 173 12.55 13.42 -5.97
C LYS A 173 13.83 13.31 -6.80
N ALA A 174 14.52 12.17 -6.73
CA ALA A 174 15.74 11.92 -7.49
C ALA A 174 15.53 12.19 -8.99
N THR A 175 16.40 13.01 -9.58
CA THR A 175 16.35 13.28 -11.03
C THR A 175 16.75 12.02 -11.81
N ALA A 176 16.43 11.98 -13.12
CA ALA A 176 16.86 10.86 -13.97
C ALA A 176 18.39 10.66 -13.98
N ALA A 177 19.18 11.73 -13.81
CA ALA A 177 20.63 11.66 -13.69
C ALA A 177 21.07 11.00 -12.37
N ASP A 178 20.37 11.27 -11.26
CA ASP A 178 20.63 10.64 -9.95
C ASP A 178 20.34 9.14 -9.99
N GLN A 179 19.21 8.78 -10.58
CA GLN A 179 18.78 7.37 -10.70
C GLN A 179 19.74 6.59 -11.62
N LYS A 180 20.23 7.21 -12.70
CA LYS A 180 21.24 6.59 -13.56
C LYS A 180 22.57 6.39 -12.83
N ARG A 181 23.02 7.36 -12.03
CA ARG A 181 24.22 7.21 -11.19
C ARG A 181 24.07 6.08 -10.17
N GLY A 182 22.90 5.96 -9.54
CA GLY A 182 22.68 4.84 -8.62
C GLY A 182 22.62 3.47 -9.32
N LEU A 183 22.14 3.40 -10.57
CA LEU A 183 22.22 2.14 -11.34
C LEU A 183 23.67 1.73 -11.61
N GLU A 184 24.54 2.68 -11.93
CA GLU A 184 25.98 2.46 -12.11
C GLU A 184 26.64 2.05 -10.79
N GLU A 185 26.21 2.62 -9.67
CA GLU A 185 26.68 2.27 -8.34
C GLU A 185 26.27 0.85 -7.91
N ILE A 186 25.02 0.47 -8.16
CA ILE A 186 24.53 -0.90 -7.98
C ILE A 186 25.38 -1.87 -8.79
N GLU A 187 25.70 -1.56 -10.04
CA GLU A 187 26.56 -2.42 -10.86
C GLU A 187 27.97 -2.57 -10.27
N ARG A 188 28.54 -1.49 -9.73
CA ARG A 188 29.84 -1.52 -9.07
C ARG A 188 29.82 -2.40 -7.82
N GLU A 189 28.84 -2.22 -6.94
CA GLU A 189 28.72 -2.99 -5.69
C GLU A 189 28.34 -4.46 -5.93
N LEU A 190 27.65 -4.76 -7.02
CA LEU A 190 27.33 -6.14 -7.43
C LEU A 190 28.57 -6.95 -7.80
N VAL A 191 29.65 -6.30 -8.27
CA VAL A 191 30.93 -6.97 -8.55
C VAL A 191 31.55 -7.53 -7.26
N ASP A 192 31.38 -6.81 -6.15
CA ASP A 192 31.95 -7.19 -4.85
C ASP A 192 31.14 -8.28 -4.12
N CYS A 193 29.91 -8.56 -4.58
CA CYS A 193 29.11 -9.66 -4.05
C CYS A 193 29.75 -11.02 -4.39
N ARG A 194 30.08 -11.80 -3.35
CA ARG A 194 30.73 -13.12 -3.47
C ARG A 194 29.78 -14.29 -3.29
N THR A 195 28.64 -14.07 -2.64
CA THR A 195 27.62 -15.09 -2.44
C THR A 195 26.24 -14.58 -2.86
N PRO A 196 25.29 -15.47 -3.19
CA PRO A 196 23.91 -15.07 -3.44
C PRO A 196 23.27 -14.31 -2.26
N GLY A 197 23.72 -14.60 -1.03
CA GLY A 197 23.26 -13.90 0.17
C GLY A 197 23.73 -12.44 0.26
N ASP A 198 24.91 -12.12 -0.27
CA ASP A 198 25.41 -10.74 -0.31
C ASP A 198 24.60 -9.89 -1.27
N VAL A 199 24.19 -10.46 -2.41
CA VAL A 199 23.30 -9.80 -3.39
C VAL A 199 21.96 -9.47 -2.77
N VAL A 200 21.39 -10.36 -1.93
CA VAL A 200 20.11 -10.12 -1.25
C VAL A 200 20.23 -9.00 -0.21
N LYS A 201 21.33 -8.96 0.56
CA LYS A 201 21.58 -7.87 1.52
C LYS A 201 21.70 -6.53 0.81
N LEU A 202 22.45 -6.50 -0.30
CA LEU A 202 22.66 -5.31 -1.11
C LEU A 202 21.35 -4.81 -1.72
N LEU A 203 20.53 -5.72 -2.24
CA LEU A 203 19.19 -5.40 -2.77
C LEU A 203 18.31 -4.73 -1.72
N ASN A 204 18.32 -5.22 -0.48
CA ASN A 204 17.51 -4.65 0.60
C ASN A 204 17.98 -3.24 1.00
N ALA A 205 19.31 -3.02 1.08
CA ALA A 205 19.86 -1.70 1.35
C ALA A 205 19.46 -0.68 0.26
N TRP A 206 19.63 -1.06 -1.02
CA TRP A 206 19.24 -0.23 -2.14
C TRP A 206 17.73 -0.02 -2.26
N ALA A 207 16.90 -0.96 -1.80
CA ALA A 207 15.45 -0.79 -1.78
C ALA A 207 15.01 0.34 -0.84
N GLU A 208 15.63 0.42 0.35
CA GLU A 208 15.36 1.49 1.31
C GLU A 208 15.82 2.85 0.76
N ASP A 209 17.00 2.89 0.13
CA ASP A 209 17.56 4.14 -0.39
C ASP A 209 16.84 4.62 -1.65
N ALA A 210 16.44 3.72 -2.55
CA ALA A 210 15.60 4.05 -3.71
C ALA A 210 14.22 4.56 -3.28
N GLN A 211 13.65 4.02 -2.20
CA GLN A 211 12.39 4.49 -1.62
C GLN A 211 12.54 5.90 -1.03
N LYS A 212 13.60 6.15 -0.25
CA LYS A 212 13.89 7.47 0.33
C LYS A 212 14.18 8.52 -0.75
N ALA A 213 14.92 8.15 -1.78
CA ALA A 213 15.28 9.02 -2.90
C ALA A 213 14.14 9.21 -3.92
N GLY A 214 13.04 8.45 -3.82
CA GLY A 214 11.88 8.58 -4.70
C GLY A 214 12.16 8.15 -6.14
N TRP A 215 12.86 7.03 -6.32
CA TRP A 215 13.16 6.48 -7.65
C TRP A 215 11.90 6.14 -8.44
N SER A 216 12.00 6.27 -9.77
CA SER A 216 10.93 5.83 -10.66
C SER A 216 10.86 4.30 -10.69
N LYS A 217 9.66 3.78 -11.00
CA LYS A 217 9.44 2.34 -11.13
C LYS A 217 10.35 1.72 -12.18
N ASP A 218 10.57 2.40 -13.31
CA ASP A 218 11.34 1.86 -14.42
C ASP A 218 12.83 1.68 -14.06
N TYR A 219 13.41 2.64 -13.34
CA TYR A 219 14.78 2.55 -12.84
C TYR A 219 14.92 1.47 -11.77
N TRP A 220 13.92 1.33 -10.90
CA TRP A 220 13.93 0.30 -9.87
C TRP A 220 13.73 -1.11 -10.44
N ASP A 221 12.88 -1.27 -11.46
CA ASP A 221 12.72 -2.53 -12.18
C ASP A 221 14.03 -2.93 -12.90
N GLU A 222 14.76 -1.96 -13.47
CA GLU A 222 16.10 -2.18 -14.03
C GLU A 222 17.13 -2.60 -12.98
N ALA A 223 17.15 -1.93 -11.81
CA ALA A 223 18.00 -2.33 -10.69
C ALA A 223 17.75 -3.79 -10.27
N ARG A 224 16.48 -4.20 -10.13
CA ARG A 224 16.12 -5.58 -9.80
C ARG A 224 16.59 -6.59 -10.83
N ARG A 225 16.55 -6.24 -12.13
CA ARG A 225 17.10 -7.10 -13.19
C ARG A 225 18.59 -7.34 -12.99
N ARG A 226 19.34 -6.29 -12.61
CA ARG A 226 20.80 -6.38 -12.34
C ARG A 226 21.09 -7.27 -11.13
N PHE A 227 20.36 -7.09 -10.03
CA PHE A 227 20.47 -7.95 -8.85
C PHE A 227 20.13 -9.42 -9.17
N ALA A 228 19.02 -9.66 -9.87
CA ALA A 228 18.60 -11.01 -10.24
C ALA A 228 19.63 -11.72 -11.14
N ARG A 229 20.21 -11.00 -12.11
CA ARG A 229 21.29 -11.50 -12.97
C ARG A 229 22.49 -11.93 -12.14
N ARG A 230 23.01 -11.06 -11.28
CA ARG A 230 24.20 -11.34 -10.46
C ARG A 230 23.97 -12.48 -9.47
N LYS A 231 22.79 -12.54 -8.86
CA LYS A 231 22.43 -13.63 -7.96
C LYS A 231 22.47 -14.99 -8.67
N LYS A 232 21.88 -15.04 -9.87
CA LYS A 232 21.85 -16.25 -10.70
C LYS A 232 23.26 -16.69 -11.10
N GLU A 233 24.13 -15.78 -11.52
CA GLU A 233 25.54 -16.08 -11.82
C GLU A 233 26.27 -16.73 -10.64
N LEU A 234 26.04 -16.24 -9.42
CA LEU A 234 26.67 -16.77 -8.20
C LEU A 234 26.08 -18.11 -7.77
N GLU A 235 24.78 -18.33 -7.98
CA GLU A 235 24.12 -19.62 -7.75
C GLU A 235 24.66 -20.68 -8.73
N GLU A 236 24.74 -20.35 -10.01
CA GLU A 236 25.28 -21.24 -11.06
C GLU A 236 26.77 -21.53 -10.85
N ALA A 237 27.57 -20.54 -10.42
CA ALA A 237 28.98 -20.74 -10.09
C ALA A 237 29.19 -21.59 -8.83
N SER A 238 28.20 -21.67 -7.93
CA SER A 238 28.27 -22.51 -6.72
C SER A 238 27.93 -23.98 -6.97
N ASP A 239 27.21 -24.28 -8.06
CA ASP A 239 26.82 -25.64 -8.46
C ASP A 239 27.94 -26.41 -9.20
N ASP A 240 29.04 -25.75 -9.58
CA ASP A 240 30.14 -26.33 -10.39
C ASP A 240 31.38 -26.75 -9.56
N PHE A 241 31.27 -26.89 -8.23
CA PHE A 241 32.40 -27.33 -7.38
C PHE A 241 32.34 -28.85 -7.11
N PRO A 242 33.23 -29.68 -7.69
CA PRO A 242 33.24 -31.13 -7.47
C PRO A 242 33.88 -31.44 -6.12
N GLY A 243 33.13 -31.28 -5.02
CA GLY A 243 33.71 -31.47 -3.70
C GLY A 243 32.76 -31.28 -2.54
N ASP A 244 31.64 -32.01 -2.52
CA ASP A 244 31.06 -32.54 -1.27
C ASP A 244 29.86 -33.46 -1.53
N ARG A 245 30.14 -34.70 -1.96
CA ARG A 245 29.21 -35.80 -1.72
C ARG A 245 29.50 -36.32 -0.31
N LYS A 246 28.70 -35.91 0.68
CA LYS A 246 28.78 -36.48 2.03
C LYS A 246 28.60 -37.99 1.96
N SER A 247 29.70 -38.72 2.16
CA SER A 247 29.73 -40.16 2.33
C SER A 247 29.00 -40.53 3.62
N GLY A 248 27.76 -41.00 3.50
CA GLY A 248 27.07 -41.67 4.59
C GLY A 248 27.66 -43.05 4.81
N THR A 249 28.73 -43.14 5.60
CA THR A 249 29.25 -44.41 6.14
C THR A 249 28.36 -44.88 7.29
N GLY A 250 27.24 -45.53 6.96
CA GLY A 250 26.55 -46.42 7.90
C GLY A 250 26.94 -47.85 7.56
N VAL A 251 27.77 -48.49 8.40
CA VAL A 251 28.08 -49.92 8.24
C VAL A 251 26.81 -50.72 8.54
N ARG A 252 26.28 -51.41 7.51
CA ARG A 252 25.10 -52.29 7.62
C ARG A 252 25.55 -53.74 7.64
N ASN A 253 24.88 -54.59 8.42
CA ASN A 253 25.07 -56.03 8.34
C ASN A 253 24.45 -56.58 7.03
N PRO A 254 24.76 -57.82 6.58
CA PRO A 254 24.22 -58.38 5.34
C PRO A 254 22.68 -58.60 5.35
N ALA A 255 21.99 -58.31 6.46
CA ALA A 255 20.53 -58.36 6.59
C ALA A 255 19.87 -56.96 6.68
N GLY A 256 20.63 -55.87 6.52
CA GLY A 256 20.09 -54.51 6.33
C GLY A 256 19.49 -53.82 7.55
N ARG A 257 19.83 -54.22 8.80
CA ARG A 257 19.41 -53.48 10.00
C ARG A 257 20.51 -52.56 10.54
N GLU A 258 20.12 -51.35 10.95
CA GLU A 258 21.00 -50.38 11.63
C GLU A 258 21.24 -50.81 13.09
N LEU A 259 22.51 -50.76 13.52
CA LEU A 259 22.89 -51.02 14.91
C LEU A 259 22.87 -49.68 15.67
N HIS A 260 21.93 -49.54 16.61
CA HIS A 260 21.96 -48.44 17.57
C HIS A 260 22.97 -48.76 18.67
N ASN A 261 23.95 -47.87 18.86
CA ASN A 261 24.86 -47.92 20.00
C ASN A 261 24.06 -47.76 21.29
N ALA A 262 24.06 -48.81 22.11
CA ALA A 262 23.73 -48.71 23.53
C ALA A 262 25.05 -48.55 24.29
N GLU A 263 25.13 -47.49 25.10
CA GLU A 263 26.20 -47.22 26.06
C GLU A 263 26.33 -48.37 27.08
N ALA A 264 27.55 -48.76 27.44
CA ALA A 264 27.93 -49.11 28.80
C ALA A 264 29.45 -49.39 28.92
N PHE A 265 30.07 -48.67 29.88
CA PHE A 265 31.42 -48.75 30.46
C PHE A 265 32.58 -48.08 29.73
#